data_AF-A0A7C2NSQ0-F1
#
_entry.id   AF-A0A7C2NSQ0-F1
#
_cell.length_a   1.000
_cell.length_b   1.000
_cell.length_c   1.000
_cell.angle_alpha   90.00
_cell.angle_beta   90.00
_cell.angle_gamma   90.00
#
_symmetry.space_group_name_H-M   'P 1'
#
loop_
_entity.id
_entity.type
_entity.pdbx_description
1 polymer ?
#
loop_
_entity_poly.entity_id
_entity_poly.type
_entity_poly.pdbx_seq_one_letter_code
_entity_poly.pdbx_strand_id
1 'polypeptide(L)'
;EWYATSNMCPHKREFVLSRGILGDAQGEPKVACPLHKKTFSLKTGDCLSGEPYSIDTYSVRIVGDDVELFLPPPGLLADVPAIEQRRCNGSCHTSCAEREAASVMA
;
A
#
# COMPACT_ATOMS: atom_id res chain seq x y z
N GLU A 1 -6.88 -9.87 -11.73
CA GLU A 1 -7.68 -8.99 -10.85
C GLU A 1 -6.75 -7.98 -10.24
N TRP A 2 -7.22 -6.76 -9.97
CA TRP A 2 -6.39 -5.72 -9.38
C TRP A 2 -6.70 -5.58 -7.90
N TYR A 3 -5.65 -5.47 -7.11
CA TYR A 3 -5.73 -5.24 -5.67
C TYR A 3 -4.86 -4.05 -5.32
N ALA A 4 -5.30 -3.27 -4.35
CA ALA A 4 -4.52 -2.17 -3.80
C ALA A 4 -4.54 -2.26 -2.28
N THR A 5 -3.36 -2.14 -1.69
CA THR A 5 -3.19 -2.19 -0.24
C THR A 5 -2.23 -1.10 0.21
N SER A 6 -2.21 -0.82 1.51
CA SER A 6 -1.14 0.00 2.10
C SER A 6 0.23 -0.66 1.86
N ASN A 7 1.25 0.15 1.56
CA ASN A 7 2.62 -0.32 1.36
C ASN A 7 3.36 -0.56 2.69
N MET A 8 2.82 -0.05 3.80
CA MET A 8 3.45 -0.17 5.12
C MET A 8 3.19 -1.55 5.71
N CYS A 9 4.27 -2.26 6.05
CA CYS A 9 4.16 -3.48 6.84
C CYS A 9 3.90 -3.12 8.31
N PRO A 10 2.81 -3.62 8.94
CA PRO A 10 2.42 -3.24 10.30
C PRO A 10 3.40 -3.75 11.38
N HIS A 11 4.25 -4.74 11.04
CA HIS A 11 5.18 -5.34 11.99
C HIS A 11 6.28 -4.38 12.48
N LYS A 12 6.90 -3.61 11.58
CA LYS A 12 7.92 -2.59 11.91
C LYS A 12 7.59 -1.20 11.36
N ARG A 13 6.42 -1.04 10.75
CA ARG A 13 5.96 0.21 10.12
C ARG A 13 6.91 0.68 9.00
N GLU A 14 7.32 -0.27 8.17
CA GLU A 14 8.26 -0.05 7.06
C GLU A 14 7.54 -0.20 5.71
N PHE A 15 7.84 0.67 4.75
CA PHE A 15 7.23 0.70 3.42
C PHE A 15 7.88 -0.31 2.46
N VAL A 16 7.60 -1.60 2.68
CA VAL A 16 8.27 -2.72 1.98
C VAL A 16 7.33 -3.71 1.28
N LEU A 17 6.01 -3.56 1.44
CA LEU A 17 5.06 -4.55 0.90
C LEU A 17 4.95 -4.54 -0.62
N SER A 18 5.17 -3.39 -1.26
CA SER A 18 5.32 -3.24 -2.72
C SER A 18 6.44 -4.09 -3.31
N ARG A 19 7.43 -4.48 -2.50
CA ARG A 19 8.52 -5.40 -2.90
C ARG A 19 8.29 -6.83 -2.42
N GLY A 20 7.09 -7.11 -1.92
CA GLY A 20 6.69 -8.41 -1.42
C GLY A 20 6.52 -9.44 -2.53
N ILE A 21 6.54 -10.71 -2.13
CA ILE A 21 6.29 -11.82 -3.06
C ILE A 21 4.79 -12.05 -3.11
N LEU A 22 4.20 -11.96 -4.31
CA LEU A 22 2.82 -12.31 -4.55
C LEU A 22 2.66 -13.84 -4.64
N GLY A 23 1.49 -14.34 -4.28
CA GLY A 23 1.13 -15.74 -4.44
C GLY A 23 -0.28 -16.01 -3.96
N ASP A 24 -0.60 -17.29 -3.78
CA ASP A 24 -1.88 -17.72 -3.22
C ASP A 24 -1.68 -18.53 -1.93
N ALA A 25 -2.70 -18.51 -1.09
CA ALA A 25 -2.85 -19.45 0.02
C ALA A 25 -4.26 -20.04 -0.05
N GLN A 26 -4.37 -21.29 -0.53
CA GLN A 26 -5.66 -21.98 -0.67
C GLN A 26 -6.66 -21.20 -1.55
N GLY A 27 -6.15 -20.55 -2.61
CA GLY A 27 -6.97 -19.72 -3.51
C GLY A 27 -7.19 -18.28 -3.02
N GLU A 28 -6.68 -17.90 -1.85
CA GLU A 28 -6.67 -16.52 -1.38
C GLU A 28 -5.40 -15.80 -1.87
N PRO A 29 -5.52 -14.74 -2.71
CA PRO A 29 -4.36 -13.99 -3.20
C PRO A 29 -3.72 -13.23 -2.04
N LYS A 30 -2.40 -13.29 -1.96
CA LYS A 30 -1.64 -12.74 -0.84
C LYS A 30 -0.35 -12.07 -1.28
N VAL A 31 0.17 -11.21 -0.40
CA VAL A 31 1.52 -10.65 -0.46
C VAL A 31 2.32 -11.05 0.77
N ALA A 32 3.55 -11.54 0.55
CA ALA A 32 4.49 -11.86 1.63
C ALA A 32 5.47 -10.70 1.83
N CYS A 33 5.57 -10.19 3.06
CA CYS A 33 6.56 -9.18 3.43
C CYS A 33 7.98 -9.72 3.21
N PRO A 34 8.84 -9.01 2.45
CA PRO A 34 10.16 -9.52 2.09
C PRO A 34 11.09 -9.66 3.29
N LEU A 35 10.89 -8.85 4.34
CA LEU A 35 11.73 -8.81 5.54
C LEU A 35 11.27 -9.79 6.62
N HIS A 36 9.96 -9.83 6.88
CA HIS A 36 9.41 -10.52 8.06
C HIS A 36 8.62 -11.78 7.72
N LYS A 37 8.46 -12.09 6.43
CA LYS A 37 7.78 -13.27 5.88
C LYS A 37 6.31 -13.43 6.30
N LYS A 38 5.73 -12.42 6.95
CA LYS A 38 4.30 -12.32 7.20
C LYS A 38 3.55 -12.19 5.89
N THR A 39 2.46 -12.91 5.76
CA THR A 39 1.62 -12.93 4.56
C THR A 39 0.31 -12.24 4.85
N PHE A 40 -0.10 -11.34 3.97
CA PHE A 40 -1.35 -10.59 4.08
C PHE A 40 -2.26 -10.91 2.90
N SER A 41 -3.56 -11.08 3.13
CA SER A 41 -4.54 -11.20 2.06
C SER A 41 -4.60 -9.89 1.27
N LEU A 42 -4.63 -9.99 -0.06
CA LEU A 42 -4.85 -8.85 -0.95
C LEU A 42 -6.33 -8.47 -1.08
N LYS A 43 -7.26 -9.35 -0.68
CA LYS A 43 -8.70 -9.07 -0.68
C LYS A 43 -9.16 -8.43 0.63
N THR A 44 -8.76 -9.01 1.76
CA THR A 44 -9.25 -8.57 3.08
C THR A 44 -8.25 -7.70 3.83
N GLY A 45 -6.95 -7.86 3.54
CA GLY A 45 -5.88 -7.20 4.29
C GLY A 45 -5.43 -7.96 5.55
N ASP A 46 -6.07 -9.08 5.88
CA ASP A 46 -5.78 -9.82 7.10
C ASP A 46 -4.43 -10.55 7.03
N CYS A 47 -3.74 -10.64 8.17
CA CYS A 47 -2.56 -11.47 8.29
C CYS A 47 -2.94 -12.96 8.30
N LEU A 48 -2.57 -13.66 7.24
CA LEU A 48 -2.78 -15.10 7.09
C LEU A 48 -1.78 -15.94 7.94
N SER A 49 -0.84 -15.28 8.62
CA SER A 49 0.15 -15.93 9.49
C SER A 49 -0.32 -16.14 10.94
N GLY A 50 -1.57 -15.79 11.26
CA GLY A 50 -2.18 -16.00 12.59
C GLY A 50 -1.81 -14.95 13.64
N GLU A 51 -1.29 -13.80 13.21
CA GLU A 51 -0.96 -12.66 14.09
C GLU A 51 -2.02 -11.56 13.96
N PRO A 52 -2.23 -10.74 15.00
CA PRO A 52 -3.24 -9.67 15.01
C PRO A 52 -2.77 -8.44 14.21
N TYR A 53 -2.31 -8.65 12.98
CA TYR A 53 -1.91 -7.62 12.04
C TYR A 53 -2.86 -7.60 10.85
N SER A 54 -3.10 -6.40 10.33
CA SER A 54 -3.83 -6.19 9.09
C SER A 54 -3.20 -5.03 8.33
N ILE A 55 -3.47 -4.98 7.03
CA ILE A 55 -3.12 -3.88 6.15
C ILE A 55 -4.40 -3.29 5.56
N ASP A 56 -4.40 -1.99 5.32
CA ASP A 56 -5.52 -1.34 4.66
C ASP A 56 -5.62 -1.83 3.21
N THR A 57 -6.85 -2.08 2.77
CA THR A 57 -7.18 -2.41 1.38
C THR A 57 -8.01 -1.29 0.77
N TYR A 58 -7.83 -1.03 -0.52
CA TYR A 58 -8.52 0.02 -1.24
C TYR A 58 -9.27 -0.57 -2.43
N SER A 59 -10.50 -0.09 -2.64
CA SER A 59 -11.28 -0.50 -3.81
C SER A 59 -10.65 0.06 -5.08
N VAL A 60 -10.42 -0.83 -6.04
CA VAL A 60 -9.79 -0.50 -7.33
C VAL A 60 -10.85 -0.43 -8.42
N ARG A 61 -10.77 0.60 -9.26
CA ARG A 61 -11.56 0.74 -10.49
C ARG A 61 -10.63 0.99 -11.66
N ILE A 62 -10.91 0.35 -12.80
CA ILE A 62 -10.17 0.55 -14.05
C ILE A 62 -11.02 1.42 -14.97
N VAL A 63 -10.45 2.53 -15.45
CA VAL A 63 -11.12 3.46 -16.38
C VAL A 63 -10.20 3.65 -17.59
N GLY A 64 -10.50 2.95 -18.69
CA GLY A 64 -9.59 2.90 -19.84
C GLY A 64 -8.26 2.25 -19.47
N ASP A 65 -7.17 3.00 -19.58
CA ASP A 65 -5.82 2.57 -19.22
C ASP A 65 -5.42 3.00 -17.78
N ASP A 66 -6.28 3.77 -17.10
CA ASP A 66 -6.00 4.28 -15.75
C ASP A 66 -6.53 3.33 -14.66
N VAL A 67 -5.74 3.22 -13.58
CA VAL A 67 -6.11 2.50 -12.35
C VAL A 67 -6.41 3.51 -11.25
N GLU A 68 -7.68 3.60 -10.85
CA GLU A 68 -8.17 4.51 -9.83
C GLU A 68 -8.42 3.78 -8.51
N LEU A 69 -8.13 4.46 -7.39
CA LEU A 69 -8.39 3.95 -6.05
C LEU A 69 -9.44 4.80 -5.34
N PHE A 70 -10.38 4.15 -4.67
CA PHE A 70 -11.27 4.84 -3.74
C PHE A 70 -10.54 5.09 -2.42
N LEU A 71 -10.06 6.32 -2.23
CA LEU A 71 -9.49 6.76 -0.97
C LEU A 71 -10.59 7.20 0.00
N PRO A 72 -10.48 6.85 1.29
CA PRO A 72 -11.37 7.42 2.29
C PRO A 72 -11.15 8.95 2.38
N PRO A 73 -12.14 9.70 2.88
CA PRO A 73 -12.03 11.15 3.01
C PRO A 73 -10.79 11.54 3.83
N PRO A 74 -10.15 12.70 3.54
CA PRO A 74 -8.88 13.09 4.14
C PRO A 74 -8.84 13.09 5.68
N GLY A 75 -9.98 13.36 6.32
CA GLY A 75 -10.09 13.32 7.78
C GLY A 75 -9.80 11.93 8.39
N LEU A 76 -10.01 10.85 7.64
CA LEU A 76 -9.72 9.48 8.05
C LEU A 76 -8.31 9.04 7.61
N LEU A 77 -7.70 9.75 6.66
CA LEU A 77 -6.32 9.50 6.20
C LEU A 77 -5.27 10.07 7.15
N ALA A 78 -5.63 11.02 8.02
CA ALA A 78 -4.72 11.60 9.01
C ALA A 78 -4.25 10.60 10.08
N ASP A 79 -5.05 9.56 10.33
CA ASP A 79 -4.72 8.46 11.25
C ASP A 79 -3.91 7.35 10.57
N VAL A 80 -3.83 7.37 9.23
CA VAL A 80 -2.95 6.48 8.48
C VAL A 80 -1.53 6.96 8.71
N PRO A 81 -0.64 6.12 9.24
CA PRO A 81 0.76 6.48 9.42
C PRO A 81 1.50 6.42 8.08
N ALA A 82 1.08 7.25 7.15
CA ALA A 82 1.85 7.60 5.99
C ALA A 82 2.45 8.98 6.24
N ILE A 83 3.71 9.14 5.83
CA ILE A 83 4.46 10.40 5.69
C ILE A 83 4.66 11.23 6.97
N GLU A 84 5.69 10.87 7.74
CA GLU A 84 6.61 11.93 8.19
C GLU A 84 7.07 12.64 6.93
N GLN A 85 6.56 13.85 6.74
CA GLN A 85 6.96 14.75 5.70
C GLN A 85 8.48 14.89 5.78
N ARG A 86 9.23 14.11 5.00
CA ARG A 86 10.52 14.60 4.49
C ARG A 86 10.17 15.80 3.63
N ARG A 87 10.00 16.95 4.29
CA ARG A 87 10.13 18.24 3.64
C ARG A 87 11.46 18.18 2.92
N CYS A 88 11.39 18.22 1.60
CA CYS A 88 12.56 18.47 0.81
C CYS A 88 13.13 19.81 1.32
N ASN A 89 14.37 19.84 1.83
CA ASN A 89 15.02 21.06 2.33
C ASN A 89 15.40 22.04 1.19
N GLY A 90 14.64 22.04 0.10
CA GLY A 90 14.77 23.02 -0.99
C GLY A 90 16.00 22.87 -1.89
N SER A 91 16.79 21.80 -1.80
CA SER A 91 18.02 21.66 -2.61
C SER A 91 17.83 20.96 -3.97
N CYS A 92 16.62 20.45 -4.27
CA CYS A 92 16.37 19.81 -5.56
C CYS A 92 16.10 20.86 -6.65
N HIS A 93 17.12 21.17 -7.43
CA HIS A 93 16.98 21.82 -8.73
C HIS A 93 16.31 20.84 -9.70
N THR A 94 14.98 20.74 -9.69
CA THR A 94 14.08 20.48 -10.83
C THR A 94 12.65 20.47 -10.29
N SER A 95 11.74 21.19 -10.94
CA SER A 95 10.37 21.55 -10.51
C SER A 95 9.60 20.47 -9.74
N CYS A 96 9.51 20.61 -8.42
CA CYS A 96 8.46 20.01 -7.59
C CYS A 96 7.16 20.80 -7.77
N ALA A 97 6.53 20.66 -8.93
CA ALA A 97 5.13 21.03 -9.10
C ALA A 97 4.31 19.73 -9.03
N GLU A 98 3.57 19.62 -7.94
CA GLU A 98 2.29 18.91 -7.79
C GLU A 98 2.07 17.75 -8.78
N ARG A 99 2.53 16.57 -8.38
CA ARG A 99 1.91 15.32 -8.86
C ARG A 99 1.45 14.53 -7.65
N GLU A 100 0.27 14.88 -7.14
CA GLU A 100 -0.61 13.90 -6.50
C GLU A 100 -1.06 12.92 -7.59
N ALA A 101 -0.17 12.01 -7.95
CA ALA A 101 -0.54 10.77 -8.60
C ALA A 101 0.16 9.68 -7.80
N ALA A 102 -0.58 9.08 -6.87
CA ALA A 102 -0.21 7.78 -6.35
C ALA A 102 -0.30 6.80 -7.54
N SER A 103 0.75 6.77 -8.35
CA SER A 103 0.92 5.75 -9.38
C SER A 103 1.20 4.44 -8.66
N VAL A 104 0.15 3.63 -8.52
CA VAL A 104 0.31 2.22 -8.21
C VAL A 104 0.73 1.55 -9.52
N MET A 105 2.04 1.43 -9.71
CA MET A 105 2.60 0.56 -10.75
C MET A 105 2.42 -0.90 -10.29
N ALA A 106 1.95 -1.72 -11.23
CA ALA A 106 1.65 -3.15 -11.09
C ALA A 106 2.80 -4.00 -10.55
#